data_AF-A0A954RGQ7-F1
#
_entry.id   AF-A0A954RGQ7-F1
#
_cell.length_a   1.000
_cell.length_b   1.000
_cell.length_c   1.000
_cell.angle_alpha   90.00
_cell.angle_beta   90.00
_cell.angle_gamma   90.00
#
_symmetry.space_group_name_H-M   'P 1'
#
loop_
_entity.id
_entity.type
_entity.pdbx_description
1 polymer ?
#
loop_
_entity_poly.entity_id
_entity_poly.type
_entity_poly.pdbx_seq_one_letter_code
_entity_poly.pdbx_strand_id
1 'polypeptide(L)'
;MSKRIYTSAYASARFGSEDLDPLMITQALLLPPAVQHRAGEPRLSRSESGRITKRPPHRLGLWSMSSEQWVNSPRLHVHLIWLLDELEPHQAEVHELLINGCQGDLFEFSCGSTPVRRRYHDTFASARTRWD
;
A
#
# COMPACT_ATOMS: atom_id res chain seq x y z
N MET A 1 -1.34 -10.12 26.73
CA MET A 1 -1.68 -10.22 25.29
C MET A 1 -0.43 -10.54 24.51
N SER A 2 -0.49 -11.41 23.49
CA SER A 2 0.68 -11.69 22.64
C SER A 2 0.99 -10.47 21.78
N LYS A 3 2.24 -10.00 21.74
CA LYS A 3 2.66 -8.82 20.97
C LYS A 3 2.57 -9.14 19.48
N ARG A 4 1.80 -8.35 18.71
CA ARG A 4 1.74 -8.49 17.25
C ARG A 4 3.10 -8.15 16.65
N ILE A 5 3.59 -9.00 15.75
CA ILE A 5 4.84 -8.81 15.01
C ILE A 5 4.46 -8.38 13.60
N TYR A 6 4.80 -7.14 13.23
CA TYR A 6 4.63 -6.65 11.86
C TYR A 6 5.83 -7.05 11.02
N THR A 7 5.57 -7.47 9.78
CA THR A 7 6.58 -7.97 8.83
C THR A 7 6.77 -7.06 7.63
N SER A 8 5.75 -6.27 7.29
CA SER A 8 5.84 -5.23 6.26
C SER A 8 4.77 -4.17 6.51
N ALA A 9 5.09 -2.93 6.13
CA ALA A 9 4.14 -1.83 6.11
C ALA A 9 4.49 -0.86 4.98
N TYR A 10 3.50 -0.10 4.53
CA TYR A 10 3.72 1.13 3.78
C TYR A 10 2.49 2.02 3.89
N ALA A 11 2.69 3.31 3.60
CA ALA A 11 1.64 4.30 3.43
C ALA A 11 1.79 5.00 2.08
N SER A 12 0.66 5.41 1.51
CA SER A 12 0.58 6.11 0.24
C SER A 12 -0.41 7.26 0.31
N ALA A 13 -0.10 8.37 -0.35
CA ALA A 13 -1.06 9.44 -0.60
C ALA A 13 -1.61 9.29 -2.02
N ARG A 14 -2.92 9.46 -2.17
CA ARG A 14 -3.63 9.22 -3.42
C ARG A 14 -4.52 10.41 -3.74
N PHE A 15 -4.48 10.82 -5.00
CA PHE A 15 -5.29 11.88 -5.57
C PHE A 15 -6.04 11.33 -6.79
N GLY A 16 -7.33 11.58 -6.91
CA GLY A 16 -8.17 11.05 -7.99
C GLY A 16 -9.36 11.93 -8.35
N SER A 17 -9.69 11.98 -9.64
CA SER A 17 -10.95 12.50 -10.17
C SER A 17 -11.27 11.82 -11.51
N GLU A 18 -12.49 12.01 -12.04
CA GLU A 18 -12.89 11.43 -13.33
C GLU A 18 -12.06 11.96 -14.50
N ASP A 19 -11.68 13.24 -14.43
CA ASP A 19 -10.96 14.01 -15.46
C ASP A 19 -9.49 14.29 -15.09
N LEU A 20 -8.98 13.66 -14.02
CA LEU A 20 -7.63 13.91 -13.54
C LEU A 20 -6.60 13.59 -14.62
N ASP A 21 -5.80 14.59 -14.98
CA ASP A 21 -4.48 14.39 -15.59
C ASP A 21 -3.41 14.28 -14.48
N PRO A 22 -2.82 13.09 -14.27
CA PRO A 22 -1.81 12.89 -13.22
C PRO A 22 -0.56 13.76 -13.38
N LEU A 23 -0.29 14.27 -14.59
CA LEU A 23 0.82 15.19 -14.81
C LEU A 23 0.62 16.50 -14.03
N MET A 24 -0.63 16.96 -13.87
CA MET A 24 -0.92 18.16 -13.09
C MET A 24 -0.52 18.00 -11.62
N ILE A 25 -0.80 16.83 -11.03
CA ILE A 25 -0.40 16.52 -9.65
C ILE A 25 1.14 16.47 -9.54
N THR A 26 1.79 15.83 -10.51
CA THR A 26 3.26 15.74 -10.56
C THR A 26 3.89 17.13 -10.66
N GLN A 27 3.31 18.05 -11.45
CA GLN A 27 3.81 19.40 -11.60
C GLN A 27 3.57 20.26 -10.36
N ALA A 28 2.43 20.09 -9.70
CA ALA A 28 2.08 20.83 -8.48
C ALA A 28 2.95 20.39 -7.30
N LEU A 29 3.08 19.08 -7.08
CA LEU A 29 3.78 18.55 -5.92
C LEU A 29 5.28 18.36 -6.15
N LEU A 30 5.74 18.25 -7.41
CA LEU A 30 7.13 17.90 -7.75
C LEU A 30 7.64 16.61 -7.07
N LEU A 31 6.72 15.74 -6.65
CA LEU A 31 7.01 14.43 -6.06
C LEU A 31 6.90 13.33 -7.12
N PRO A 32 7.73 12.27 -7.05
CA PRO A 32 7.64 11.17 -8.00
C PRO A 32 6.42 10.27 -7.71
N PRO A 33 5.56 9.97 -8.71
CA PRO A 33 4.48 9.02 -8.53
C PRO A 33 5.00 7.59 -8.38
N ALA A 34 4.41 6.85 -7.45
CA ALA A 34 4.46 5.40 -7.41
C ALA A 34 3.49 4.77 -8.42
N VAL A 35 2.29 5.36 -8.59
CA VAL A 35 1.30 4.93 -9.58
C VAL A 35 0.64 6.17 -10.18
N GLN A 36 0.42 6.15 -11.50
CA GLN A 36 -0.40 7.16 -12.16
C GLN A 36 -1.10 6.61 -13.41
N HIS A 37 -2.28 7.13 -13.70
CA HIS A 37 -3.02 6.85 -14.94
C HIS A 37 -4.18 7.84 -15.11
N ARG A 38 -4.59 8.10 -16.36
CA ARG A 38 -5.85 8.79 -16.66
C ARG A 38 -7.03 7.81 -16.68
N ALA A 39 -8.24 8.33 -16.51
CA ALA A 39 -9.46 7.56 -16.78
C ALA A 39 -9.47 7.06 -18.24
N GLY A 40 -9.98 5.85 -18.45
CA GLY A 40 -10.01 5.20 -19.76
C GLY A 40 -8.69 4.56 -20.20
N GLU A 41 -7.57 4.77 -19.49
CA GLU A 41 -6.31 4.11 -19.83
C GLU A 41 -6.41 2.58 -19.68
N PRO A 42 -5.80 1.79 -20.59
CA PRO A 42 -5.83 0.34 -20.52
C PRO A 42 -5.12 -0.21 -19.27
N ARG A 43 -5.78 -1.14 -18.58
CA ARG A 43 -5.19 -1.89 -17.47
C ARG A 43 -4.54 -3.17 -17.99
N LEU A 44 -3.22 -3.14 -18.14
CA LEU A 44 -2.44 -4.28 -18.65
C LEU A 44 -1.62 -4.91 -17.52
N SER A 45 -1.63 -6.24 -17.46
CA SER A 45 -0.72 -7.01 -16.60
C SER A 45 -0.07 -8.13 -17.39
N ARG A 46 1.22 -8.36 -17.13
CA ARG A 46 1.98 -9.48 -17.70
C ARG A 46 2.11 -10.57 -16.65
N SER A 47 1.74 -11.80 -16.99
CA SER A 47 2.00 -12.97 -16.13
C SER A 47 3.47 -13.39 -16.19
N GLU A 48 3.88 -14.27 -15.27
CA GLU A 48 5.22 -14.87 -15.29
C GLU A 48 5.52 -15.61 -16.60
N SER A 49 4.50 -16.23 -17.22
CA SER A 49 4.60 -16.86 -18.54
C SER A 49 4.70 -15.88 -19.71
N GLY A 50 4.75 -14.56 -19.44
CA GLY A 50 4.84 -13.52 -20.46
C GLY A 50 3.52 -13.14 -21.12
N ARG A 51 2.40 -13.80 -20.80
CA ARG A 51 1.08 -13.51 -21.36
C ARG A 51 0.58 -12.14 -20.91
N ILE A 52 0.16 -11.31 -21.86
CA ILE A 52 -0.49 -10.03 -21.57
C ILE A 52 -1.97 -10.27 -21.31
N THR A 53 -2.46 -9.75 -20.20
CA THR A 53 -3.88 -9.77 -19.82
C THR A 53 -4.41 -8.35 -19.75
N LYS A 54 -5.56 -8.11 -20.37
CA LYS A 54 -6.25 -6.82 -20.36
C LYS A 54 -7.40 -6.90 -19.37
N ARG A 55 -7.41 -5.99 -18.39
CA ARG A 55 -8.54 -5.76 -17.48
C ARG A 55 -9.41 -4.61 -18.04
N PRO A 56 -10.62 -4.39 -17.50
CA PRO A 56 -11.39 -3.19 -17.83
C PRO A 56 -10.52 -1.93 -17.64
N PRO A 57 -10.66 -0.89 -18.48
CA PRO A 57 -9.92 0.35 -18.32
C PRO A 57 -10.05 0.97 -16.93
N HIS A 58 -9.12 1.85 -16.59
CA HIS A 58 -9.24 2.66 -15.36
C HIS A 58 -10.53 3.49 -15.40
N ARG A 59 -11.30 3.44 -14.30
CA ARG A 59 -12.58 4.16 -14.21
C ARG A 59 -12.40 5.64 -13.86
N LEU A 60 -11.31 5.97 -13.18
CA LEU A 60 -10.95 7.30 -12.72
C LEU A 60 -9.48 7.53 -13.06
N GLY A 61 -9.09 8.80 -13.17
CA GLY A 61 -7.69 9.17 -13.11
C GLY A 61 -7.18 9.05 -11.67
N LEU A 62 -5.92 8.68 -11.52
CA LEU A 62 -5.26 8.52 -10.24
C LEU A 62 -3.81 8.98 -10.35
N TRP A 63 -3.34 9.63 -9.30
CA TRP A 63 -1.94 9.80 -9.00
C TRP A 63 -1.70 9.34 -7.55
N SER A 64 -0.59 8.65 -7.29
CA SER A 64 -0.19 8.32 -5.93
C SER A 64 1.31 8.33 -5.75
N MET A 65 1.75 8.67 -4.53
CA MET A 65 3.10 8.40 -4.04
C MET A 65 3.04 7.36 -2.93
N SER A 66 4.08 6.55 -2.78
CA SER A 66 4.12 5.46 -1.80
C SER A 66 5.49 5.43 -1.14
N SER A 67 5.50 5.22 0.18
CA SER A 67 6.71 4.99 0.97
C SER A 67 7.32 3.61 0.77
N GLU A 68 6.65 2.68 0.08
CA GLU A 68 7.03 1.26 -0.04
C GLU A 68 8.46 1.06 -0.58
N GLN A 69 8.91 1.92 -1.50
CA GLN A 69 10.24 1.82 -2.12
C GLN A 69 11.31 2.68 -1.41
N TRP A 70 10.90 3.58 -0.51
CA TRP A 70 11.77 4.60 0.10
C TRP A 70 12.06 4.36 1.58
N VAL A 71 11.15 3.67 2.27
CA VAL A 71 11.24 3.44 3.71
C VAL A 71 11.35 1.94 3.98
N ASN A 72 12.47 1.52 4.56
CA ASN A 72 12.69 0.13 4.97
C ASN A 72 12.33 -0.06 6.45
N SER A 73 11.03 -0.23 6.74
CA SER A 73 10.55 -0.49 8.10
C SER A 73 9.28 -1.34 8.09
N PRO A 74 9.07 -2.21 9.09
CA PRO A 74 7.77 -2.88 9.25
C PRO A 74 6.77 -2.03 10.06
N ARG A 75 7.15 -0.81 10.47
CA ARG A 75 6.36 0.03 11.39
C ARG A 75 5.57 1.08 10.61
N LEU A 76 4.25 0.89 10.51
CA LEU A 76 3.37 1.80 9.75
C LEU A 76 3.53 3.30 10.07
N HIS A 77 3.65 3.69 11.33
CA HIS A 77 3.82 5.11 11.68
C HIS A 77 5.11 5.73 11.13
N VAL A 78 6.17 4.94 10.90
CA VAL A 78 7.40 5.44 10.26
C VAL A 78 7.11 5.84 8.82
N HIS A 79 6.28 5.06 8.12
CA HIS A 79 5.84 5.37 6.75
C HIS A 79 4.90 6.56 6.69
N LEU A 80 3.99 6.68 7.66
CA LEU A 80 3.09 7.83 7.75
C LEU A 80 3.84 9.14 8.03
N ILE A 81 4.79 9.12 8.96
CA ILE A 81 5.63 10.30 9.23
C ILE A 81 6.38 10.71 7.96
N TRP A 82 7.09 9.78 7.32
CA TRP A 82 7.78 10.06 6.07
C TRP A 82 6.83 10.63 5.00
N LEU A 83 5.64 10.05 4.85
CA LEU A 83 4.67 10.52 3.85
C LEU A 83 4.18 11.95 4.15
N LEU A 84 3.96 12.27 5.42
CA LEU A 84 3.56 13.61 5.84
C LEU A 84 4.71 14.61 5.69
N ASP A 85 5.95 14.23 6.02
CA ASP A 85 7.14 15.06 5.83
C ASP A 85 7.33 15.44 4.34
N GLU A 86 7.01 14.52 3.42
CA GLU A 86 7.06 14.80 1.97
C GLU A 86 5.90 15.71 1.51
N LEU A 87 4.71 15.61 2.11
CA LEU A 87 3.53 16.38 1.69
C LEU A 87 3.44 17.77 2.34
N GLU A 88 3.93 17.93 3.57
CA GLU A 88 3.83 19.17 4.34
C GLU A 88 4.40 20.40 3.61
N PRO A 89 5.56 20.32 2.91
CA PRO A 89 6.06 21.42 2.09
C PRO A 89 5.11 21.86 0.96
N HIS A 90 4.21 20.97 0.53
CA HIS A 90 3.28 21.17 -0.59
C HIS A 90 1.82 21.32 -0.11
N GLN A 91 1.60 21.65 1.16
CA GLN A 91 0.25 21.71 1.73
C GLN A 91 -0.69 22.68 1.00
N ALA A 92 -0.16 23.77 0.44
CA ALA A 92 -0.95 24.75 -0.30
C ALA A 92 -1.45 24.14 -1.62
N GLU A 93 -0.57 23.47 -2.35
CA GLU A 93 -0.90 22.77 -3.59
C GLU A 93 -1.85 21.60 -3.34
N VAL A 94 -1.64 20.84 -2.27
CA VAL A 94 -2.57 19.79 -1.85
C VAL A 94 -3.95 20.39 -1.57
N HIS A 95 -4.02 21.52 -0.86
CA HIS A 95 -5.28 22.20 -0.59
C HIS A 95 -5.98 22.66 -1.88
N GLU A 96 -5.23 23.30 -2.79
CA GLU A 96 -5.72 23.73 -4.10
C GLU A 96 -6.28 22.56 -4.93
N LEU A 97 -5.59 21.42 -4.94
CA LEU A 97 -6.06 20.22 -5.62
C LEU A 97 -7.41 19.74 -5.06
N LEU A 98 -7.55 19.73 -3.74
CA LEU A 98 -8.78 19.27 -3.07
C LEU A 98 -9.97 20.20 -3.35
N ILE A 99 -9.79 21.52 -3.28
CA ILE A 99 -10.89 22.47 -3.53
C ILE A 99 -11.31 22.51 -5.00
N ASN A 100 -10.40 22.18 -5.92
CA ASN A 100 -10.67 22.07 -7.35
C ASN A 100 -11.29 20.72 -7.75
N GLY A 101 -11.79 19.94 -6.78
CA GLY A 101 -12.60 18.74 -7.01
C GLY A 101 -11.79 17.44 -7.07
N CYS A 102 -10.48 17.47 -6.81
CA CYS A 102 -9.70 16.26 -6.63
C CYS A 102 -10.05 15.61 -5.28
N GLN A 103 -10.23 14.29 -5.29
CA GLN A 103 -10.40 13.50 -4.06
C GLN A 103 -9.02 13.08 -3.57
N GLY A 104 -8.73 13.31 -2.29
CA GLY A 104 -7.48 12.90 -1.65
C GLY A 104 -7.70 11.94 -0.50
N ASP A 105 -6.85 10.92 -0.38
CA ASP A 105 -6.85 10.02 0.76
C ASP A 105 -5.45 9.49 1.09
N LEU A 106 -5.29 9.00 2.32
CA LEU A 106 -4.12 8.23 2.74
C LEU A 106 -4.49 6.75 2.80
N PHE A 107 -3.72 5.93 2.11
CA PHE A 107 -3.83 4.47 2.12
C PHE A 107 -2.74 3.86 2.99
N GLU A 108 -3.14 2.96 3.87
CA GLU A 108 -2.25 2.28 4.80
C GLU A 108 -2.28 0.77 4.55
N PHE A 109 -1.09 0.19 4.47
CA PHE A 109 -0.89 -1.24 4.40
C PHE A 109 -0.01 -1.70 5.57
N SER A 110 -0.43 -2.76 6.25
CA SER A 110 0.44 -3.47 7.17
C SER A 110 0.13 -4.97 7.17
N CYS A 111 1.18 -5.78 7.22
CA CYS A 111 1.11 -7.22 7.36
C CYS A 111 1.86 -7.64 8.62
N GLY A 112 1.36 -8.68 9.29
CA GLY A 112 1.98 -9.19 10.50
C GLY A 112 1.29 -10.45 11.02
N SER A 113 1.84 -11.00 12.07
CA SER A 113 1.31 -12.17 12.76
C SER A 113 1.17 -11.92 14.25
N THR A 114 0.20 -12.60 14.86
CA THR A 114 0.12 -12.70 16.31
C THR A 114 0.70 -14.06 16.70
N PRO A 115 1.78 -14.13 17.48
CA PRO A 115 2.30 -15.41 17.95
C PRO A 115 1.21 -16.11 18.76
N VAL A 116 0.72 -17.24 18.26
CA VAL A 116 -0.17 -18.11 19.03
C VAL A 116 0.70 -18.74 20.12
N ARG A 117 0.43 -18.41 21.38
CA ARG A 117 1.04 -19.14 22.51
C ARG A 117 0.57 -20.59 22.39
N ARG A 118 1.44 -21.50 21.91
CA ARG A 118 1.23 -22.94 22.15
C ARG A 118 1.25 -23.13 23.67
N ARG A 119 0.12 -23.50 24.26
CA ARG A 119 0.12 -24.07 25.61
C ARG A 119 0.86 -25.40 25.50
N TYR A 120 2.01 -25.51 26.13
CA TYR A 120 2.63 -26.79 26.43
C TYR A 120 1.83 -27.43 27.57
N HIS A 121 0.98 -28.38 27.24
CA HIS A 121 0.31 -29.40 28.07
C HIS A 121 -0.32 -30.36 27.03
N ASP A 122 -0.07 -31.65 26.93
CA ASP A 122 0.51 -32.62 27.86
C ASP A 122 1.18 -33.75 27.06
N THR A 123 2.16 -34.35 27.72
CA THR A 123 2.62 -35.72 27.57
C THR A 123 1.48 -36.70 27.29
N PHE A 124 1.53 -37.43 26.19
CA PHE A 124 1.13 -38.84 26.17
C PHE A 124 2.10 -39.61 25.28
N ALA A 125 3.07 -40.25 25.92
CA ALA A 125 3.69 -41.42 25.36
C ALA A 125 2.59 -42.49 25.23
N SER A 126 2.33 -42.95 24.01
CA SER A 126 1.75 -44.27 23.80
C SER A 126 2.77 -45.08 23.03
N ALA A 127 3.68 -45.70 23.79
CA ALA A 127 4.37 -46.88 23.32
C ALA A 127 3.34 -48.03 23.29
N ARG A 128 3.11 -48.60 22.11
CA ARG A 128 2.66 -49.99 21.98
C ARG A 128 3.52 -50.67 20.95
N THR A 129 4.64 -51.18 21.42
CA THR A 129 5.27 -52.37 20.84
C THR A 129 4.47 -53.56 21.37
N ARG A 130 3.85 -54.34 20.48
CA ARG A 130 3.40 -55.70 20.79
C ARG A 130 4.27 -56.65 19.99
N TRP A 131 4.99 -57.48 20.72
CA TRP A 131 5.46 -58.78 20.27
C TRP A 131 4.33 -59.77 20.58
N ASP A 132 3.85 -60.45 19.55
CA ASP A 132 3.68 -61.90 19.44
C ASP A 132 3.30 -62.22 17.98
#